data_AF-A0A932RRM8-F1
#
_entry.id   AF-A0A932RRM8-F1
#
_cell.length_a   1.000
_cell.length_b   1.000
_cell.length_c   1.000
_cell.angle_alpha   90.00
_cell.angle_beta   90.00
_cell.angle_gamma   90.00
#
_symmetry.space_group_name_H-M   'P 1'
#
loop_
_entity.id
_entity.type
_entity.pdbx_description
1 polymer ?
#
loop_
_entity_poly.entity_id
_entity_poly.type
_entity_poly.pdbx_seq_one_letter_code
_entity_poly.pdbx_strand_id
1 'polypeptide(L)'
;MGVRKISVSLDQAVYEVAVEQAEAAGVSLSAWLSRAARHEARIAAGLRAVVEWEADNGALTAEEIAWADGVLGYSGTAQQAS
;
A
#
# COMPACT_ATOMS: atom_id res chain seq x y z
N MET A 1 -6.77 21.99 -0.49
CA MET A 1 -6.69 21.01 0.62
C MET A 1 -5.86 21.61 1.74
N GLY A 2 -6.37 21.58 2.98
CA GLY A 2 -5.63 22.06 4.15
C GLY A 2 -4.69 20.98 4.70
N VAL A 3 -3.58 21.40 5.30
CA VAL A 3 -2.66 20.53 6.04
C VAL A 3 -2.88 20.76 7.53
N ARG A 4 -3.00 19.69 8.32
CA ARG A 4 -3.10 19.77 9.78
C ARG A 4 -1.78 19.29 10.39
N LYS A 5 -1.18 20.11 11.25
CA LYS A 5 -0.05 19.67 12.07
C LYS A 5 -0.56 18.72 13.14
N ILE A 6 0.03 17.54 13.23
CA ILE A 6 -0.27 16.52 14.23
C ILE A 6 1.02 16.13 14.95
N SER A 7 0.90 15.69 16.20
CA SER A 7 1.99 15.02 16.92
C SER A 7 1.69 13.53 16.93
N VAL A 8 2.65 12.72 16.50
CA VAL A 8 2.55 11.25 16.52
C VAL A 8 3.85 10.69 17.09
N SER A 9 3.74 9.60 17.85
CA SER A 9 4.89 8.84 18.30
C SER A 9 5.20 7.76 17.27
N LEU A 10 6.47 7.64 16.91
CA LEU A 10 7.00 6.56 16.09
C LEU A 10 8.03 5.81 16.92
N ASP A 11 8.10 4.50 16.70
CA ASP A 11 9.25 3.72 17.16
C ASP A 11 10.54 4.32 16.56
N GLN A 12 11.63 4.29 17.32
CA GLN A 12 12.90 4.92 16.91
C GLN A 12 13.42 4.33 15.59
N ALA A 13 13.38 3.01 15.43
CA ALA A 13 13.86 2.36 14.21
C ALA A 13 12.97 2.71 13.00
N VAL A 14 11.65 2.82 13.22
CA VAL A 14 10.71 3.24 12.17
C VAL A 14 10.94 4.69 11.76
N TYR A 15 11.23 5.56 12.72
CA TYR A 15 11.56 6.96 12.45
C TYR A 15 12.82 7.08 11.59
N GLU A 16 13.89 6.38 11.93
CA GLU A 16 15.16 6.39 11.18
C GLU A 16 14.96 5.95 9.73
N VAL A 17 14.28 4.81 9.52
CA VAL A 17 13.95 4.33 8.17
C VAL A 17 13.10 5.35 7.41
N ALA A 18 12.09 5.96 8.05
CA ALA A 18 11.24 6.94 7.38
C ALA A 18 12.01 8.19 6.95
N VAL A 19 13.01 8.62 7.75
CA VAL A 19 13.90 9.73 7.40
C VAL A 19 14.77 9.35 6.20
N GLU A 20 15.45 8.20 6.23
CA GLU A 20 16.28 7.73 5.12
C GLU A 20 15.49 7.63 3.81
N GLN A 21 14.27 7.09 3.87
CA GLN A 21 13.42 6.96 2.69
C GLN A 21 12.91 8.32 2.19
N ALA A 22 12.64 9.27 3.08
CA ALA A 22 12.28 10.63 2.69
C ALA A 22 13.44 11.35 2.00
N GLU A 23 14.65 11.21 2.53
CA GLU A 23 15.88 11.76 1.95
C GLU A 23 16.18 11.15 0.58
N ALA A 24 16.14 9.82 0.46
CA ALA A 24 16.32 9.12 -0.81
C ALA A 24 15.29 9.54 -1.87
N ALA A 25 14.06 9.85 -1.45
CA ALA A 25 12.99 10.34 -2.31
C ALA A 25 13.03 11.87 -2.56
N GLY A 26 13.97 12.60 -1.95
CA GLY A 26 14.12 14.05 -2.10
C GLY A 26 12.93 14.87 -1.58
N VAL A 27 12.27 14.40 -0.52
CA VAL A 27 11.07 15.04 0.05
C VAL A 27 11.19 15.18 1.58
N SER A 28 10.37 16.03 2.18
CA SER A 28 10.30 16.10 3.64
C SER A 28 9.71 14.82 4.25
N LEU A 29 10.09 14.51 5.50
CA LEU A 29 9.52 13.39 6.26
C LEU A 29 7.99 13.42 6.29
N SER A 30 7.38 14.60 6.51
CA SER A 30 5.92 14.73 6.54
C SER A 30 5.26 14.45 5.19
N ALA A 31 5.90 14.84 4.08
CA ALA A 31 5.42 14.53 2.74
C ALA A 31 5.54 13.03 2.45
N TRP A 32 6.65 12.41 2.85
CA TRP A 32 6.85 10.97 2.72
C TRP A 32 5.82 10.18 3.54
N LEU A 33 5.63 10.50 4.82
CA LEU A 33 4.62 9.87 5.68
C LEU A 33 3.21 10.07 5.12
N SER A 34 2.90 11.25 4.58
CA SER A 34 1.60 11.49 3.92
C SER A 34 1.41 10.62 2.68
N ARG A 35 2.48 10.34 1.92
CA ARG A 35 2.44 9.43 0.76
C ARG A 35 2.24 7.99 1.21
N ALA A 36 2.99 7.53 2.22
CA ALA A 36 2.85 6.21 2.80
C ALA A 36 1.43 5.97 3.32
N ALA A 37 0.89 6.91 4.12
CA ALA A 37 -0.48 6.82 4.62
C ALA A 37 -1.53 6.75 3.50
N ARG A 38 -1.36 7.52 2.41
CA ARG A 38 -2.26 7.44 1.25
C ARG A 38 -2.10 6.15 0.46
N HIS A 39 -0.91 5.57 0.41
CA HIS A 39 -0.68 4.29 -0.24
C HIS A 39 -1.42 3.18 0.51
N GLU A 40 -1.20 3.07 1.82
CA GLU A 40 -1.90 2.10 2.67
C GLU A 40 -3.41 2.27 2.64
N ALA A 41 -3.90 3.52 2.70
CA ALA A 41 -5.33 3.78 2.61
C ALA A 41 -5.94 3.34 1.27
N ARG A 42 -5.21 3.48 0.15
CA ARG A 42 -5.65 3.01 -1.17
C ARG A 42 -5.70 1.49 -1.25
N ILE A 43 -4.70 0.79 -0.73
CA ILE A 43 -4.70 -0.68 -0.67
C ILE A 43 -5.89 -1.16 0.17
N ALA A 44 -6.06 -0.62 1.37
CA ALA A 44 -7.17 -1.02 2.25
C ALA A 44 -8.54 -0.72 1.63
N ALA A 45 -8.68 0.39 0.91
CA ALA A 45 -9.91 0.70 0.19
C ALA A 45 -10.16 -0.27 -0.98
N GLY A 46 -9.11 -0.61 -1.74
CA GLY A 46 -9.21 -1.58 -2.82
C GLY A 46 -9.61 -2.97 -2.34
N LEU A 47 -9.00 -3.46 -1.26
CA LEU A 47 -9.35 -4.76 -0.67
C LEU A 47 -10.79 -4.81 -0.17
N ARG A 48 -11.29 -3.72 0.44
CA ARG A 48 -12.71 -3.63 0.82
C ARG A 48 -13.63 -3.66 -0.40
N ALA A 49 -13.28 -2.94 -1.46
CA ALA A 49 -14.06 -2.93 -2.69
C ALA A 49 -14.12 -4.31 -3.36
N VAL A 50 -13.05 -5.11 -3.28
CA VAL A 50 -13.06 -6.51 -3.76
C VAL A 50 -14.05 -7.34 -2.95
N VAL A 51 -14.01 -7.26 -1.61
CA VAL A 51 -14.95 -7.99 -0.74
C VAL A 51 -16.41 -7.60 -1.02
N GLU A 52 -16.68 -6.31 -1.22
CA GLU A 52 -18.01 -5.81 -1.58
C GLU A 52 -18.46 -6.37 -2.93
N TRP A 53 -17.56 -6.41 -3.93
CA TRP A 53 -17.87 -6.98 -5.23
C TRP A 53 -18.11 -8.50 -5.18
N GLU A 54 -17.31 -9.26 -4.43
CA GLU A 54 -17.45 -10.71 -4.29
C GLU A 54 -18.76 -11.10 -3.58
N ALA A 55 -19.29 -10.25 -2.70
CA ALA A 55 -20.57 -10.47 -2.06
C ALA A 55 -21.73 -10.53 -3.08
N ASP A 56 -21.64 -9.74 -4.16
CA ASP A 56 -22.66 -9.65 -5.21
C ASP A 56 -22.39 -10.59 -6.40
N ASN A 57 -21.13 -10.93 -6.67
CA ASN A 57 -20.71 -11.61 -7.90
C ASN A 57 -20.13 -13.02 -7.66
N GLY A 58 -19.88 -13.39 -6.41
CA GLY A 58 -19.11 -14.58 -6.05
C GLY A 58 -17.59 -14.31 -5.99
N ALA A 59 -16.86 -15.22 -5.36
CA ALA A 59 -15.41 -15.10 -5.21
C ALA A 59 -14.70 -15.17 -6.57
N LEU A 60 -13.60 -14.41 -6.71
CA LEU A 60 -12.75 -14.48 -7.89
C LEU A 60 -12.15 -15.88 -8.05
N THR A 61 -12.26 -16.44 -9.25
CA THR A 61 -11.71 -17.76 -9.56
C THR A 61 -10.21 -17.69 -9.80
N ALA A 62 -9.51 -18.83 -9.63
CA ALA A 62 -8.08 -18.92 -9.89
C ALA A 62 -7.71 -18.60 -11.36
N GLU A 63 -8.61 -18.88 -12.31
CA GLU A 63 -8.42 -18.55 -13.72
C GLU A 63 -8.47 -17.03 -13.95
N GLU A 64 -9.43 -16.34 -13.34
CA GLU A 64 -9.56 -14.89 -13.42
C GLU A 64 -8.38 -14.16 -12.77
N ILE A 65 -7.88 -14.68 -11.64
CA ILE A 65 -6.68 -14.15 -10.97
C ILE A 65 -5.44 -14.36 -11.85
N ALA A 66 -5.24 -15.56 -12.41
CA ALA A 66 -4.11 -15.85 -13.28
C ALA A 66 -4.13 -14.99 -14.56
N TRP A 67 -5.32 -14.76 -15.13
CA TRP A 67 -5.50 -13.82 -16.24
C TRP A 67 -5.13 -12.39 -15.83
N ALA A 68 -5.59 -11.92 -14.68
CA ALA A 68 -5.29 -10.59 -14.17
C ALA A 68 -3.79 -10.39 -13.93
N ASP A 69 -3.10 -11.37 -13.34
CA ASP A 69 -1.64 -11.35 -13.13
C ASP A 69 -0.89 -11.18 -14.45
N GLY A 70 -1.33 -11.89 -15.51
CA GLY A 70 -0.76 -11.79 -16.84
C GLY A 70 -0.95 -10.41 -17.49
N VAL A 71 -2.13 -9.80 -17.32
CA VAL A 71 -2.45 -8.47 -17.89
C VAL A 71 -1.78 -7.34 -17.12
N LEU A 72 -1.74 -7.44 -15.78
CA LEU A 72 -1.14 -6.43 -14.91
C LEU A 72 0.39 -6.51 -14.85
N GLY A 73 0.98 -7.56 -15.43
CA GLY A 73 2.41 -7.83 -15.32
C GLY A 73 2.84 -8.13 -13.88
N TYR A 74 1.90 -8.59 -13.04
CA TYR A 74 2.18 -8.96 -11.66
C TYR A 74 2.76 -10.37 -11.64
N SER A 75 4.08 -10.50 -11.69
CA SER A 75 4.75 -11.76 -11.36
C SER A 75 4.75 -11.88 -9.84
N GLY A 76 3.72 -12.52 -9.28
CA GLY A 76 3.54 -12.64 -7.84
C GLY A 76 4.85 -12.95 -7.10
N THR A 77 5.09 -12.24 -6.01
CA THR A 77 6.19 -12.51 -5.06
C THR A 77 5.96 -13.84 -4.35
N ALA A 78 6.06 -14.95 -5.09
CA ALA A 78 6.18 -16.31 -4.59
C ALA A 78 7.65 -16.68 -4.33
N GLN A 79 8.51 -15.69 -4.08
CA GLN A 79 9.92 -15.88 -3.76
C GLN A 79 10.34 -15.06 -2.53
N GLN A 80 9.60 -15.20 -1.43
CA GLN A 80 10.08 -14.86 -0.08
C GLN A 80 9.59 -15.92 0.92
N ALA A 81 10.15 -17.13 0.82
CA ALA A 81 10.28 -18.10 1.90
C ALA A 81 11.08 -19.30 1.37
N SER A 82 12.41 -19.23 1.45
CA SER A 82 13.28 -20.40 1.49
C SER A 82 14.34 -20.15 2.55
#